data_AF-A0A0J6WZ71-F1
#
_entry.id   AF-A0A0J6WZ71-F1
#
_cell.length_a   1.000
_cell.length_b   1.000
_cell.length_c   1.000
_cell.angle_alpha   90.00
_cell.angle_beta   90.00
_cell.angle_gamma   90.00
#
_symmetry.space_group_name_H-M   'P 1'
#
loop_
_entity.id
_entity.type
_entity.pdbx_description
1 polymer ?
#
loop_
_entity_poly.entity_id
_entity_poly.type
_entity_poly.pdbx_seq_one_letter_code
_entity_poly.pdbx_strand_id
1 'polypeptide(L)'
;MSDIAYLVKKYEAGNDPSGINHHDDDKNGCSYGLFQFYSGAGTVSDFVKWCKGKYPVIYAALFLFTPSTDLFNTAWQTLAKIEKTSFAQAQYDYAKALYYDIAKAQLAKIPCTLDNDALNAVIFSCAIQYSPYKVPTLFQEASKWVGLDITKITDADVELLICGIYYLRCTDEWNKGKRTMCHRFMMECADALSLI
;
A
#
# COMPACT_ATOMS: atom_id res chain seq x y z
N MET A 1 -17.02 3.11 3.76
CA MET A 1 -15.57 3.02 3.46
C MET A 1 -15.45 1.85 2.50
N SER A 2 -14.76 1.97 1.37
CA SER A 2 -14.62 0.84 0.43
C SER A 2 -13.85 -0.30 1.08
N ASP A 3 -14.10 -1.54 0.66
CA ASP A 3 -13.48 -2.74 1.24
C ASP A 3 -11.96 -2.77 1.02
N ILE A 4 -11.50 -2.21 -0.11
CA ILE A 4 -10.08 -1.94 -0.39
C ILE A 4 -9.45 -1.05 0.70
N ALA A 5 -10.17 -0.04 1.18
CA ALA A 5 -9.66 0.84 2.21
C ALA A 5 -9.66 0.17 3.59
N TYR A 6 -10.55 -0.79 3.84
CA TYR A 6 -10.61 -1.50 5.12
C TYR A 6 -9.38 -2.40 5.34
N LEU A 7 -9.10 -3.32 4.41
CA LEU A 7 -7.96 -4.23 4.51
C LEU A 7 -6.62 -3.49 4.57
N VAL A 8 -6.43 -2.54 3.66
CA VAL A 8 -5.17 -1.78 3.58
C VAL A 8 -4.97 -0.94 4.83
N LYS A 9 -6.03 -0.33 5.39
CA LYS A 9 -5.90 0.36 6.68
C LYS A 9 -5.56 -0.59 7.82
N LYS A 10 -6.19 -1.76 7.90
CA LYS A 10 -5.96 -2.70 8.99
C LYS A 10 -4.52 -3.23 9.01
N TYR A 11 -3.94 -3.55 7.85
CA TYR A 11 -2.65 -4.25 7.78
C TYR A 11 -1.47 -3.39 7.34
N GLU A 12 -1.72 -2.32 6.59
CA GLU A 12 -0.68 -1.49 5.96
C GLU A 12 -0.74 -0.01 6.39
N ALA A 13 -1.88 0.45 6.92
CA ALA A 13 -2.11 1.81 7.39
C ALA A 13 -2.62 1.83 8.84
N GLY A 14 -1.82 1.29 9.76
CA GLY A 14 -2.05 1.31 11.20
C GLY A 14 -1.33 2.45 11.94
N ASN A 15 -0.60 3.31 11.23
CA ASN A 15 0.14 4.42 11.83
C ASN A 15 -0.75 5.64 12.01
N ASP A 16 -0.34 6.56 12.87
CA ASP A 16 -0.97 7.87 13.00
C ASP A 16 -0.66 8.71 11.74
N PRO A 17 -1.64 9.38 11.10
CA PRO A 17 -1.37 10.37 10.05
C PRO A 17 -0.34 11.44 10.48
N SER A 18 -0.23 11.73 11.78
CA SER A 18 0.75 12.64 12.37
C SER A 18 2.12 12.00 12.66
N GLY A 19 2.21 10.66 12.58
CA GLY A 19 3.35 9.88 13.03
C GLY A 19 4.64 10.24 12.29
N ILE A 20 5.71 10.43 13.05
CA ILE A 20 7.06 10.68 12.56
C ILE A 20 7.98 9.68 13.23
N ASN A 21 8.59 8.81 12.45
CA ASN A 21 9.60 7.87 12.92
C ASN A 21 10.98 8.36 12.49
N HIS A 22 11.82 8.65 13.47
CA HIS A 22 13.21 9.05 13.27
C HIS A 22 14.06 7.79 13.09
N HIS A 23 14.99 7.80 12.14
CA HIS A 23 15.94 6.71 11.93
C HIS A 23 17.32 7.17 12.42
N ASP A 24 17.97 6.38 13.28
CA ASP A 24 19.26 6.73 13.87
C ASP A 24 20.42 6.64 12.85
N ASP A 25 21.33 7.60 12.98
CA ASP A 25 22.76 7.81 12.67
C ASP A 25 23.41 7.27 11.38
N ASP A 26 22.88 6.24 10.70
CA ASP A 26 23.44 5.73 9.43
C ASP A 26 22.54 6.00 8.21
N LYS A 27 21.31 6.43 8.45
CA LYS A 27 20.29 6.65 7.41
C LYS A 27 19.59 8.00 7.60
N ASN A 28 20.29 9.09 7.29
CA ASN A 28 19.73 10.45 7.29
C ASN A 28 18.27 10.46 6.80
N GLY A 29 17.32 10.77 7.70
CA GLY A 29 15.92 10.91 7.33
C GLY A 29 14.89 10.50 8.39
N CYS A 30 13.61 10.69 8.06
CA CYS A 30 12.46 10.33 8.88
C CYS A 30 11.40 9.70 7.97
N SER A 31 10.55 8.86 8.55
CA SER A 31 9.36 8.30 7.90
C SER A 31 8.09 8.96 8.44
N TYR A 32 7.16 9.31 7.55
CA TYR A 32 6.01 10.15 7.87
C TYR A 32 4.66 9.46 7.58
N GLY A 33 3.72 9.60 8.51
CA GLY A 33 2.30 9.32 8.33
C GLY A 33 1.90 7.85 8.24
N LEU A 34 0.67 7.63 7.74
CA LEU A 34 -0.01 6.34 7.64
C LEU A 34 0.87 5.25 6.99
N PHE A 35 1.51 5.61 5.88
CA PHE A 35 2.30 4.70 5.03
C PHE A 35 3.81 4.92 5.17
N GLN A 36 4.25 5.70 6.17
CA GLN A 36 5.67 5.86 6.51
C GLN A 36 6.55 6.34 5.35
N PHE A 37 6.09 7.36 4.62
CA PHE A 37 6.83 7.97 3.51
C PHE A 37 8.20 8.44 3.98
N TYR A 38 9.25 7.80 3.49
CA TYR A 38 10.62 8.01 3.92
C TYR A 38 11.29 9.17 3.17
N SER A 39 11.92 10.08 3.90
CA SER A 39 12.63 11.23 3.33
C SER A 39 13.94 10.88 2.65
N GLY A 40 14.69 9.88 3.14
CA GLY A 40 15.93 9.45 2.49
C GLY A 40 15.73 8.85 1.09
N ALA A 41 14.53 8.35 0.80
CA ALA A 41 14.12 7.90 -0.54
C ALA A 41 13.31 8.95 -1.32
N GLY A 42 13.13 10.16 -0.79
CA GLY A 42 12.38 11.25 -1.43
C GLY A 42 10.86 11.10 -1.46
N THR A 43 10.31 9.96 -1.00
CA THR A 43 8.87 9.66 -1.13
C THR A 43 7.93 10.65 -0.44
N VAL A 44 8.35 11.22 0.71
CA VAL A 44 7.58 12.29 1.38
C VAL A 44 7.65 13.62 0.63
N SER A 45 8.77 13.93 -0.03
CA SER A 45 8.87 15.11 -0.90
C SER A 45 7.96 14.96 -2.12
N ASP A 46 7.87 13.76 -2.67
CA ASP A 46 7.00 13.48 -3.82
C ASP A 46 5.52 13.49 -3.43
N PHE A 47 5.17 13.02 -2.22
CA PHE A 47 3.84 13.23 -1.64
C PHE A 47 3.47 14.71 -1.60
N VAL A 48 4.35 15.57 -1.06
CA VAL A 48 4.10 17.01 -0.98
C VAL A 48 3.89 17.60 -2.38
N LYS A 49 4.76 17.28 -3.36
CA LYS A 49 4.59 17.75 -4.74
C LYS A 49 3.27 17.27 -5.36
N TRP A 50 2.91 16.01 -5.13
CA TRP A 50 1.66 15.42 -5.64
C TRP A 50 0.43 16.13 -5.08
N CYS A 51 0.46 16.56 -3.82
CA CYS A 51 -0.60 17.34 -3.20
C CYS A 51 -0.88 18.67 -3.92
N LYS A 52 0.06 19.25 -4.67
CA LYS A 52 -0.14 20.52 -5.40
C LYS A 52 -1.41 20.52 -6.26
N GLY A 53 -1.72 19.40 -6.91
CA GLY A 53 -2.85 19.30 -7.83
C GLY A 53 -4.18 18.91 -7.19
N LYS A 54 -4.17 18.24 -6.04
CA LYS A 54 -5.36 17.62 -5.42
C LYS A 54 -5.68 18.12 -4.01
N TYR A 55 -4.64 18.54 -3.29
CA TYR A 55 -4.68 18.91 -1.88
C TYR A 55 -3.87 20.21 -1.66
N PRO A 56 -4.30 21.34 -2.25
CA PRO A 56 -3.51 22.58 -2.28
C PRO A 56 -3.23 23.17 -0.89
N VAL A 57 -4.12 22.97 0.09
CA VAL A 57 -3.92 23.41 1.49
C VAL A 57 -2.75 22.64 2.13
N ILE A 58 -2.70 21.32 1.94
CA ILE A 58 -1.61 20.46 2.44
C ILE A 58 -0.30 20.79 1.75
N TYR A 59 -0.34 21.00 0.42
CA TYR A 59 0.83 21.44 -0.33
C TYR A 59 1.37 22.77 0.21
N ALA A 60 0.51 23.79 0.32
CA ALA A 60 0.89 25.12 0.79
C ALA A 60 1.53 25.11 2.20
N ALA A 61 1.06 24.21 3.07
CA ALA A 61 1.58 24.09 4.43
C ALA A 61 2.95 23.38 4.52
N LEU A 62 3.33 22.57 3.53
CA LEU A 62 4.55 21.74 3.59
C LEU A 62 5.63 22.13 2.59
N PHE A 63 5.29 22.70 1.44
CA PHE A 63 6.22 22.83 0.30
C PHE A 63 7.45 23.71 0.53
N LEU A 64 7.38 24.63 1.49
CA LEU A 64 8.49 25.52 1.85
C LEU A 64 9.49 24.88 2.81
N PHE A 65 9.12 23.76 3.44
CA PHE A 65 9.93 23.13 4.46
C PHE A 65 10.61 21.88 3.92
N THR A 66 11.86 21.67 4.34
CA THR A 66 12.62 20.47 3.95
C THR A 66 12.22 19.32 4.88
N PRO A 67 11.84 18.13 4.37
CA PRO A 67 11.59 16.97 5.21
C PRO A 67 12.77 16.67 6.16
N SER A 68 12.47 16.06 7.30
CA SER A 68 13.42 15.79 8.39
C SER A 68 13.97 17.03 9.10
N THR A 69 13.30 18.18 8.98
CA THR A 69 13.58 19.39 9.79
C THR A 69 12.47 19.65 10.81
N ASP A 70 12.79 20.36 11.89
CA ASP A 70 11.81 20.71 12.94
C ASP A 70 10.61 21.50 12.41
N LEU A 71 10.84 22.41 11.46
CA LEU A 71 9.77 23.18 10.82
C LEU A 71 8.83 22.27 10.02
N PHE A 72 9.37 21.34 9.24
CA PHE A 72 8.56 20.37 8.50
C PHE A 72 7.79 19.44 9.44
N ASN A 73 8.45 18.93 10.49
CA ASN A 73 7.83 18.04 11.48
C ASN A 73 6.68 18.74 12.21
N THR A 74 6.89 20.00 12.60
CA THR A 74 5.85 20.83 13.22
C THR A 74 4.67 21.06 12.28
N ALA A 75 4.94 21.42 11.02
CA ALA A 75 3.89 21.61 10.02
C ALA A 75 3.09 20.32 9.74
N TRP A 76 3.78 19.18 9.64
CA TRP A 76 3.19 17.85 9.47
C TRP A 76 2.22 17.50 10.60
N GLN A 77 2.67 17.61 11.84
CA GLN A 77 1.84 17.34 13.02
C GLN A 77 0.71 18.36 13.18
N THR A 78 0.92 19.61 12.77
CA THR A 78 -0.13 20.63 12.78
C THR A 78 -1.24 20.28 11.80
N LEU A 79 -0.92 19.91 10.55
CA LEU A 79 -1.90 19.46 9.57
C LEU A 79 -2.72 18.27 10.06
N ALA A 80 -2.11 17.30 10.75
CA ALA A 80 -2.85 16.18 11.32
C ALA A 80 -3.89 16.59 12.39
N LYS A 81 -3.73 17.77 13.00
CA LYS A 81 -4.70 18.34 13.96
C LYS A 81 -5.76 19.17 13.27
N ILE A 82 -5.35 20.11 12.40
CA ILE A 82 -6.26 21.11 11.82
C ILE A 82 -6.97 20.62 10.56
N GLU A 83 -6.36 19.69 9.82
CA GLU A 83 -6.86 19.10 8.57
C GLU A 83 -7.00 17.58 8.71
N LYS A 84 -7.34 17.08 9.91
CA LYS A 84 -7.28 15.66 10.29
C LYS A 84 -7.80 14.70 9.21
N THR A 85 -9.03 14.93 8.72
CA THR A 85 -9.67 14.07 7.72
C THR A 85 -9.00 14.22 6.35
N SER A 86 -8.83 15.46 5.88
CA SER A 86 -8.22 15.76 4.58
C SER A 86 -6.78 15.25 4.48
N PHE A 87 -6.02 15.35 5.57
CA PHE A 87 -4.62 14.94 5.62
C PHE A 87 -4.46 13.42 5.61
N ALA A 88 -5.27 12.71 6.41
CA ALA A 88 -5.31 11.25 6.35
C ALA A 88 -5.75 10.75 4.96
N GLN A 89 -6.76 11.41 4.36
CA GLN A 89 -7.23 11.06 3.02
C GLN A 89 -6.17 11.33 1.94
N ALA A 90 -5.44 12.45 2.02
CA ALA A 90 -4.37 12.75 1.08
C ALA A 90 -3.25 11.70 1.11
N GLN A 91 -2.86 11.27 2.32
CA GLN A 91 -1.85 10.20 2.48
C GLN A 91 -2.35 8.87 1.88
N TYR A 92 -3.62 8.52 2.10
CA TYR A 92 -4.24 7.33 1.50
C TYR A 92 -4.31 7.41 -0.02
N ASP A 93 -4.79 8.52 -0.57
CA ASP A 93 -4.93 8.69 -2.01
C ASP A 93 -3.58 8.68 -2.72
N TYR A 94 -2.55 9.27 -2.10
CA TYR A 94 -1.20 9.20 -2.63
C TYR A 94 -0.65 7.77 -2.61
N ALA A 95 -0.84 7.03 -1.51
CA ALA A 95 -0.45 5.62 -1.45
C ALA A 95 -1.20 4.78 -2.50
N LYS A 96 -2.50 5.02 -2.69
CA LYS A 96 -3.28 4.37 -3.75
C LYS A 96 -2.71 4.67 -5.14
N ALA A 97 -2.38 5.93 -5.42
CA ALA A 97 -1.78 6.32 -6.69
C ALA A 97 -0.39 5.70 -6.91
N LEU A 98 0.43 5.60 -5.86
CA LEU A 98 1.79 5.09 -5.90
C LEU A 98 1.86 3.55 -6.02
N TYR A 99 0.92 2.85 -5.38
CA TYR A 99 0.95 1.39 -5.29
C TYR A 99 -0.18 0.75 -6.09
N TYR A 100 -1.43 0.97 -5.69
CA TYR A 100 -2.58 0.27 -6.28
C TYR A 100 -2.77 0.60 -7.76
N ASP A 101 -2.79 1.89 -8.13
CA ASP A 101 -3.06 2.30 -9.51
C ASP A 101 -1.96 1.81 -10.47
N ILE A 102 -0.70 1.85 -10.03
CA ILE A 102 0.42 1.27 -10.79
C ILE A 102 0.26 -0.24 -10.91
N ALA A 103 -0.07 -0.94 -9.82
CA ALA A 103 -0.26 -2.40 -9.85
C ALA A 103 -1.40 -2.83 -10.78
N LYS A 104 -2.54 -2.14 -10.75
CA LYS A 104 -3.65 -2.37 -11.69
C LYS A 104 -3.20 -2.12 -13.13
N ALA A 105 -2.45 -1.05 -13.39
CA ALA A 105 -1.90 -0.79 -14.72
C ALA A 105 -0.89 -1.85 -15.18
N GLN A 106 -0.10 -2.45 -14.27
CA GLN A 106 0.78 -3.57 -14.62
C GLN A 106 -0.02 -4.85 -14.87
N LEU A 107 -1.02 -5.16 -14.05
CA LEU A 107 -1.89 -6.31 -14.23
C LEU A 107 -2.72 -6.23 -15.53
N ALA A 108 -3.14 -5.04 -15.94
CA ALA A 108 -3.85 -4.85 -17.20
C ALA A 108 -3.01 -5.21 -18.46
N LYS A 109 -1.69 -5.40 -18.32
CA LYS A 109 -0.82 -5.85 -19.41
C LYS A 109 -0.89 -7.35 -19.66
N ILE A 110 -1.42 -8.11 -18.72
CA ILE A 110 -1.82 -9.51 -18.93
C ILE A 110 -3.34 -9.52 -19.15
N PRO A 111 -3.90 -10.45 -19.94
CA PRO A 111 -5.32 -10.48 -20.25
C PRO A 111 -6.15 -11.03 -19.07
N CYS A 112 -5.97 -10.45 -17.88
CA CYS A 112 -6.77 -10.67 -16.69
C CYS A 112 -7.81 -9.56 -16.62
N THR A 113 -9.08 -9.90 -16.80
CA THR A 113 -10.20 -8.92 -16.84
C THR A 113 -10.96 -8.83 -15.51
N LEU A 114 -10.50 -9.55 -14.49
CA LEU A 114 -11.22 -9.69 -13.21
C LEU A 114 -11.07 -8.41 -12.37
N ASP A 115 -12.21 -7.83 -11.99
CA ASP A 115 -12.31 -6.67 -11.14
C ASP A 115 -13.27 -6.98 -9.98
N ASN A 116 -12.69 -7.34 -8.83
CA ASN A 116 -13.40 -7.79 -7.65
C ASN A 116 -12.82 -7.04 -6.43
N ASP A 117 -13.67 -6.62 -5.49
CA ASP A 117 -13.24 -5.77 -4.37
C ASP A 117 -12.26 -6.46 -3.42
N ALA A 118 -12.48 -7.74 -3.11
CA ALA A 118 -11.54 -8.55 -2.33
C ALA A 118 -10.18 -8.62 -3.04
N LEU A 119 -10.18 -8.92 -4.34
CA LEU A 119 -8.96 -9.00 -5.13
C LEU A 119 -8.26 -7.65 -5.24
N ASN A 120 -8.99 -6.56 -5.41
CA ASN A 120 -8.45 -5.20 -5.46
C ASN A 120 -7.77 -4.81 -4.14
N ALA A 121 -8.31 -5.24 -3.01
CA ALA A 121 -7.68 -5.05 -1.71
C ALA A 121 -6.36 -5.84 -1.61
N VAL A 122 -6.36 -7.10 -2.06
CA VAL A 122 -5.16 -7.96 -2.12
C VAL A 122 -4.10 -7.37 -3.06
N ILE A 123 -4.49 -6.83 -4.22
CA ILE A 123 -3.59 -6.14 -5.16
C ILE A 123 -2.88 -4.98 -4.45
N PHE A 124 -3.62 -4.14 -3.72
CA PHE A 124 -3.02 -3.00 -3.03
C PHE A 124 -2.04 -3.46 -1.94
N SER A 125 -2.44 -4.41 -1.10
CA SER A 125 -1.55 -4.99 -0.07
C SER A 125 -0.27 -5.56 -0.66
N CYS A 126 -0.38 -6.36 -1.74
CA CYS A 126 0.78 -6.93 -2.42
C CYS A 126 1.69 -5.84 -3.01
N ALA A 127 1.10 -4.78 -3.58
CA ALA A 127 1.85 -3.66 -4.15
C ALA A 127 2.65 -2.89 -3.09
N ILE A 128 2.09 -2.69 -1.89
CA ILE A 128 2.80 -2.09 -0.75
C ILE A 128 3.94 -3.01 -0.30
N GLN A 129 3.64 -4.31 -0.10
CA GLN A 129 4.59 -5.26 0.46
C GLN A 129 5.77 -5.59 -0.47
N TYR A 130 5.54 -5.66 -1.79
CA TYR A 130 6.50 -6.21 -2.74
C TYR A 130 6.87 -5.27 -3.89
N SER A 131 6.31 -4.06 -3.95
CA SER A 131 6.29 -3.15 -5.12
C SER A 131 5.18 -3.49 -6.13
N PRO A 132 4.50 -2.49 -6.73
CA PRO A 132 3.45 -2.70 -7.72
C PRO A 132 3.90 -3.46 -8.97
N TYR A 133 5.20 -3.41 -9.30
CA TYR A 133 5.77 -4.09 -10.46
C TYR A 133 5.91 -5.61 -10.27
N LYS A 134 5.88 -6.11 -9.03
CA LYS A 134 5.94 -7.54 -8.74
C LYS A 134 4.58 -8.22 -8.70
N VAL A 135 3.50 -7.44 -8.62
CA VAL A 135 2.14 -7.97 -8.51
C VAL A 135 1.77 -8.91 -9.67
N PRO A 136 2.05 -8.60 -10.95
CA PRO A 136 1.72 -9.52 -12.05
C PRO A 136 2.41 -10.88 -11.92
N THR A 137 3.69 -10.89 -11.55
CA THR A 137 4.46 -12.13 -11.36
C THR A 137 3.86 -12.98 -10.24
N LEU A 138 3.56 -12.38 -9.08
CA LEU A 138 2.93 -13.07 -7.96
C LEU A 138 1.58 -13.70 -8.36
N PHE A 139 0.76 -12.95 -9.10
CA PHE A 139 -0.56 -13.41 -9.53
C PHE A 139 -0.46 -14.56 -10.55
N GLN A 140 0.48 -14.47 -11.50
CA GLN A 140 0.74 -15.55 -12.47
C GLN A 140 1.27 -16.82 -11.81
N GLU A 141 2.15 -16.69 -10.83
CA GLU A 141 2.66 -17.84 -10.06
C GLU A 141 1.55 -18.45 -9.21
N ALA A 142 0.75 -17.61 -8.53
CA ALA A 142 -0.36 -18.07 -7.72
C ALA A 142 -1.39 -18.82 -8.56
N SER A 143 -1.78 -18.27 -9.72
CA SER A 143 -2.74 -18.93 -10.61
C SER A 143 -2.22 -20.30 -11.06
N LYS A 144 -0.96 -20.41 -11.46
CA LYS A 144 -0.35 -21.70 -11.83
C LYS A 144 -0.34 -22.68 -10.66
N TRP A 145 -0.01 -22.20 -9.46
CA TRP A 145 0.05 -23.03 -8.25
C TRP A 145 -1.32 -23.64 -7.92
N VAL A 146 -2.41 -22.88 -8.09
CA VAL A 146 -3.77 -23.39 -7.91
C VAL A 146 -4.39 -24.05 -9.16
N GLY A 147 -3.64 -24.19 -10.26
CA GLY A 147 -4.15 -24.80 -11.49
C GLY A 147 -5.11 -23.93 -12.31
N LEU A 148 -5.10 -22.61 -12.10
CA LEU A 148 -5.88 -21.63 -12.84
C LEU A 148 -5.11 -21.01 -14.02
N ASP A 149 -5.84 -20.76 -15.10
CA ASP A 149 -5.39 -19.92 -16.22
C ASP A 149 -5.79 -18.46 -15.94
N ILE A 150 -4.81 -17.62 -15.60
CA ILE A 150 -5.03 -16.20 -15.25
C ILE A 150 -5.73 -15.41 -16.37
N THR A 151 -5.69 -15.90 -17.61
CA THR A 151 -6.32 -15.26 -18.77
C THR A 151 -7.81 -15.57 -18.89
N LYS A 152 -8.31 -16.50 -18.09
CA LYS A 152 -9.70 -17.02 -18.11
C LYS A 152 -10.36 -16.97 -16.74
N ILE A 153 -9.74 -16.27 -15.79
CA ILE A 153 -10.20 -16.23 -14.41
C ILE A 153 -11.55 -15.49 -14.30
N THR A 154 -12.43 -16.02 -13.47
CA THR A 154 -13.78 -15.50 -13.21
C THR A 154 -13.99 -15.23 -11.72
N ASP A 155 -15.14 -14.66 -11.34
CA ASP A 155 -15.47 -14.45 -9.93
C ASP A 155 -15.49 -15.76 -9.12
N ALA A 156 -15.85 -16.89 -9.74
CA ALA A 156 -15.85 -18.20 -9.09
C ALA A 156 -14.44 -18.69 -8.69
N ASP A 157 -13.40 -18.10 -9.27
CA ASP A 157 -12.01 -18.47 -9.02
C ASP A 157 -11.31 -17.55 -7.99
N VAL A 158 -11.97 -16.44 -7.58
CA VAL A 158 -11.38 -15.40 -6.71
C VAL A 158 -10.87 -15.98 -5.40
N GLU A 159 -11.69 -16.80 -4.72
CA GLU A 159 -11.32 -17.44 -3.45
C GLU A 159 -10.03 -18.25 -3.60
N LEU A 160 -9.96 -19.09 -4.64
CA LEU A 160 -8.83 -19.96 -4.87
C LEU A 160 -7.57 -19.17 -5.24
N LEU A 161 -7.69 -18.15 -6.09
CA LEU A 161 -6.56 -17.27 -6.41
C LEU A 161 -6.04 -16.52 -5.17
N ILE A 162 -6.94 -15.98 -4.33
CA ILE A 162 -6.56 -15.31 -3.08
C ILE A 162 -5.80 -16.28 -2.17
N CYS A 163 -6.30 -17.50 -1.99
CA CYS A 163 -5.60 -18.54 -1.23
C CYS A 163 -4.19 -18.82 -1.78
N GLY A 164 -4.05 -18.95 -3.11
CA GLY A 164 -2.77 -19.15 -3.77
C GLY A 164 -1.80 -17.98 -3.56
N ILE A 165 -2.27 -16.73 -3.66
CA ILE A 165 -1.47 -15.53 -3.42
C ILE A 165 -0.93 -15.55 -1.98
N TYR A 166 -1.79 -15.74 -0.98
CA TYR A 166 -1.37 -15.73 0.42
C TYR A 166 -0.47 -16.90 0.80
N TYR A 167 -0.68 -18.07 0.18
CA TYR A 167 0.24 -19.19 0.30
C TYR A 167 1.63 -18.80 -0.21
N LEU A 168 1.73 -18.27 -1.43
CA LEU A 168 3.01 -17.83 -2.00
C LEU A 168 3.68 -16.76 -1.14
N ARG A 169 2.93 -15.79 -0.60
CA ARG A 169 3.45 -14.77 0.34
C ARG A 169 4.09 -15.36 1.60
N CYS A 170 3.82 -16.62 1.95
CA CYS A 170 4.43 -17.32 3.08
C CYS A 170 5.67 -18.16 2.70
N THR A 171 5.95 -18.35 1.41
CA THR A 171 7.10 -19.12 0.92
C THR A 171 8.42 -18.36 1.10
N ASP A 172 9.54 -19.08 1.07
CA ASP A 172 10.86 -18.46 1.20
C ASP A 172 11.19 -17.50 0.05
N GLU A 173 10.71 -17.79 -1.16
CA GLU A 173 10.92 -16.97 -2.35
C GLU A 173 10.34 -15.56 -2.17
N TRP A 174 9.10 -15.47 -1.70
CA TRP A 174 8.40 -14.20 -1.53
C TRP A 174 8.61 -13.57 -0.16
N ASN A 175 8.79 -14.37 0.90
CA ASN A 175 8.88 -13.88 2.28
C ASN A 175 10.30 -13.84 2.83
N LYS A 176 11.31 -14.29 2.08
CA LYS A 176 12.72 -14.37 2.52
C LYS A 176 12.88 -15.06 3.88
N GLY A 177 12.09 -16.11 4.13
CA GLY A 177 12.12 -16.89 5.37
C GLY A 177 11.52 -16.22 6.62
N LYS A 178 10.88 -15.05 6.49
CA LYS A 178 10.28 -14.32 7.63
C LYS A 178 8.97 -14.94 8.12
N ARG A 179 9.05 -16.11 8.76
CA ARG A 179 7.88 -16.89 9.23
C ARG A 179 6.91 -16.12 10.13
N THR A 180 7.38 -15.11 10.86
CA THR A 180 6.51 -14.25 11.69
C THR A 180 5.52 -13.43 10.87
N MET A 181 5.85 -13.10 9.62
CA MET A 181 4.94 -12.40 8.70
C MET A 181 3.83 -13.31 8.17
N CYS A 182 4.03 -14.63 8.15
CA CYS A 182 3.05 -15.59 7.66
C CYS A 182 1.76 -15.57 8.49
N HIS A 183 1.86 -15.40 9.82
CA HIS A 183 0.68 -15.27 10.67
C HIS A 183 -0.18 -14.07 10.26
N ARG A 184 0.46 -12.91 10.01
CA ARG A 184 -0.23 -11.72 9.50
C ARG A 184 -0.89 -11.99 8.15
N PHE A 185 -0.18 -12.62 7.21
CA PHE A 185 -0.70 -12.96 5.90
C PHE A 185 -1.89 -13.92 5.96
N MET A 186 -1.89 -14.90 6.86
CA MET A 186 -3.04 -15.78 7.06
C MET A 186 -4.26 -15.03 7.61
N MET A 187 -4.06 -14.09 8.54
CA MET A 187 -5.15 -13.25 9.05
C MET A 187 -5.71 -12.33 7.95
N GLU A 188 -4.84 -11.72 7.15
CA GLU A 188 -5.23 -10.87 6.02
C GLU A 188 -5.95 -11.67 4.93
N CYS A 189 -5.56 -12.94 4.71
CA CYS A 189 -6.25 -13.88 3.83
C CYS A 189 -7.69 -14.11 4.30
N ALA A 190 -7.90 -14.44 5.57
CA ALA A 190 -9.22 -14.68 6.13
C ALA A 190 -10.13 -13.44 6.00
N ASP A 191 -9.59 -12.26 6.29
CA ASP A 191 -10.32 -10.99 6.10
C ASP A 191 -10.66 -10.73 4.63
N ALA A 192 -9.73 -10.99 3.69
CA ALA A 192 -9.98 -10.82 2.26
C ALA A 192 -11.06 -11.77 1.74
N LEU A 193 -11.05 -13.03 2.20
CA LEU A 193 -12.09 -14.00 1.85
C LEU A 193 -13.47 -13.62 2.40
N SER A 194 -13.53 -12.87 3.51
CA SER A 194 -14.81 -12.38 4.07
C SER A 194 -15.49 -11.28 3.24
N LEU A 195 -14.82 -10.78 2.19
CA LEU A 195 -15.33 -9.76 1.27
C LEU A 195 -15.91 -10.33 -0.03
N ILE A 196 -15.86 -11.65 -0.22
CA ILE A 196 -16.40 -12.37 -1.38
C ILE A 196 -17.83 -12.83 -1.06
#